data_AF-A0A2T2WHH2-F1
#
_entry.id   AF-A0A2T2WHH2-F1
#
_cell.length_a   1.000
_cell.length_b   1.000
_cell.length_c   1.000
_cell.angle_alpha   90.00
_cell.angle_beta   90.00
_cell.angle_gamma   90.00
#
_symmetry.space_group_name_H-M   'P 1'
#
loop_
_entity.id
_entity.type
_entity.pdbx_description
1 polymer ?
#
loop_
_entity_poly.entity_id
_entity_poly.type
_entity_poly.pdbx_seq_one_letter_code
_entity_poly.pdbx_strand_id
1 'polypeptide(L)'
;MEQPTYSTPFTVEINHSYNPINKQWHNDIFIKLYTTALSSGFLAALPDRDWKTLCVIALHMDTAGQCYPSRDAIARALGVNPSTASARIQR
;
A
#
# COMPACT_ATOMS: atom_id res chain seq x y z
N MET A 1 -4.19 33.56 -1.59
CA MET A 1 -4.06 32.49 -2.58
C MET A 1 -4.25 31.18 -1.84
N GLU A 2 -5.48 30.70 -1.75
CA GLU A 2 -5.78 29.38 -1.15
C GLU A 2 -5.36 28.30 -2.15
N GLN A 3 -4.50 27.39 -1.71
CA GLN A 3 -4.14 26.21 -2.50
C GLN A 3 -5.40 25.35 -2.64
N PRO A 4 -5.70 24.78 -3.82
CA PRO A 4 -6.83 23.89 -3.98
C PRO A 4 -6.65 22.70 -3.04
N THR A 5 -7.63 22.47 -2.17
CA THR A 5 -7.69 21.29 -1.30
C THR A 5 -7.84 20.05 -2.18
N TYR A 6 -6.73 19.48 -2.62
CA TYR A 6 -6.73 18.15 -3.21
C TYR A 6 -7.21 17.20 -2.12
N SER A 7 -8.45 16.73 -2.26
CA SER A 7 -8.97 15.73 -1.34
C SER A 7 -8.28 14.41 -1.66
N THR A 8 -7.24 14.11 -0.88
CA THR A 8 -6.50 12.87 -0.97
C THR A 8 -7.47 11.69 -0.88
N PRO A 9 -7.52 10.79 -1.88
CA PRO A 9 -8.48 9.67 -1.89
C PRO A 9 -8.04 8.51 -0.98
N PHE A 10 -6.74 8.39 -0.68
CA PHE A 10 -6.21 7.39 0.24
C PHE A 10 -4.90 7.84 0.89
N THR A 11 -4.57 7.27 2.04
CA THR A 11 -3.25 7.42 2.67
C THR A 11 -2.70 6.07 3.12
N VAL A 12 -1.38 6.00 3.28
CA VAL A 12 -0.70 4.89 3.94
C VAL A 12 -0.19 5.39 5.28
N GLU A 13 -0.59 4.73 6.36
CA GLU A 13 -0.11 5.01 7.71
C GLU A 13 0.74 3.85 8.21
N ILE A 14 1.88 4.18 8.81
CA ILE A 14 2.82 3.22 9.36
C ILE A 14 2.95 3.52 10.86
N ASN A 15 2.54 2.56 11.69
CA ASN A 15 2.58 2.68 13.13
C ASN A 15 3.65 1.75 13.71
N HIS A 16 4.49 2.30 14.57
CA HIS A 16 5.51 1.56 15.30
C HIS A 16 5.22 1.68 16.79
N SER A 17 4.92 0.55 17.43
CA SER A 17 4.57 0.53 18.85
C SER A 17 5.40 -0.50 19.62
N TYR A 18 5.81 -0.13 20.83
CA TYR A 18 6.46 -1.04 21.75
C TYR A 18 5.45 -1.52 22.78
N ASN A 19 5.26 -2.83 22.87
CA ASN A 19 4.43 -3.42 23.92
C ASN A 19 5.31 -3.75 25.14
N PRO A 20 5.15 -3.04 26.26
CA PRO A 20 6.02 -3.21 27.43
C PRO A 20 5.74 -4.51 28.20
N ILE A 21 4.57 -5.12 28.01
CA ILE A 21 4.17 -6.36 28.71
C ILE A 21 4.91 -7.55 28.13
N ASN A 22 4.92 -7.68 26.80
CA ASN A 22 5.57 -8.79 26.10
C ASN A 22 6.98 -8.45 25.59
N LYS A 23 7.44 -7.20 25.74
CA LYS A 23 8.74 -6.69 25.29
C LYS A 23 8.96 -6.87 23.78
N GLN A 24 7.92 -6.67 22.98
CA GLN A 24 7.97 -6.80 21.52
C GLN A 24 7.66 -5.47 20.84
N TRP A 25 8.37 -5.22 19.74
CA TRP A 25 8.01 -4.18 18.79
C TRP A 25 6.98 -4.70 17.80
N HIS A 26 5.98 -3.87 17.52
CA HIS A 26 4.93 -4.15 16.54
C HIS A 26 4.92 -3.07 15.47
N ASN A 27 4.82 -3.52 14.23
CA ASN A 27 4.75 -2.67 13.05
C ASN A 27 3.42 -2.95 12.35
N ASP A 28 2.59 -1.92 12.27
CA ASP A 28 1.32 -1.97 11.57
C ASP A 28 1.38 -1.05 10.36
N ILE A 29 0.85 -1.52 9.23
CA ILE A 29 0.69 -0.73 8.02
C ILE A 29 -0.79 -0.72 7.66
N PHE A 30 -1.32 0.49 7.50
CA PHE A 30 -2.72 0.71 7.15
C PHE A 30 -2.80 1.40 5.81
N ILE A 31 -3.66 0.89 4.93
CA ILE A 31 -4.11 1.58 3.74
C ILE A 31 -5.49 2.15 4.06
N LYS A 32 -5.57 3.47 4.24
CA LYS A 32 -6.81 4.15 4.63
C LYS A 32 -7.42 4.79 3.40
N LEU A 33 -8.64 4.37 3.05
CA LEU A 33 -9.43 4.99 1.99
C LEU A 33 -10.35 6.06 2.59
N TYR A 34 -10.41 7.22 1.94
CA TYR A 34 -11.34 8.28 2.31
C TYR A 34 -12.60 8.20 1.43
N THR A 35 -13.72 8.70 1.94
CA THR A 35 -14.99 8.73 1.18
C THR A 35 -14.87 9.52 -0.12
N THR A 36 -13.92 10.44 -0.21
CA THR A 36 -13.59 11.19 -1.42
C THR A 36 -13.01 10.32 -2.54
N ALA A 37 -12.53 9.11 -2.24
CA ALA A 37 -12.18 8.11 -3.27
C ALA A 37 -13.38 7.72 -4.16
N LEU A 38 -14.61 7.78 -3.62
CA LEU A 38 -15.83 7.46 -4.35
C LEU A 38 -16.18 8.53 -5.39
N SER A 39 -15.94 9.81 -5.07
CA SER A 39 -16.32 10.94 -5.93
C SER A 39 -15.18 11.50 -6.78
N SER A 40 -13.92 11.22 -6.44
CA SER A 40 -12.74 11.73 -7.15
C SER A 40 -12.46 11.03 -8.49
N GLY A 41 -13.18 9.96 -8.81
CA GLY A 41 -12.87 9.11 -9.97
C GLY A 41 -11.66 8.19 -9.75
N PHE A 42 -11.01 8.24 -8.58
CA PHE A 42 -9.84 7.42 -8.24
C PHE A 42 -10.09 5.93 -8.44
N LEU A 43 -11.18 5.41 -7.86
CA LEU A 43 -11.50 3.99 -7.97
C LEU A 43 -11.89 3.56 -9.38
N ALA A 44 -12.50 4.45 -10.18
CA ALA A 44 -12.83 4.16 -11.57
C ALA A 44 -11.58 4.10 -12.47
N ALA A 45 -10.57 4.93 -12.17
CA ALA A 45 -9.32 4.96 -12.91
C ALA A 45 -8.35 3.85 -12.49
N LEU A 46 -8.52 3.25 -11.31
CA LEU A 46 -7.63 2.22 -10.76
C LEU A 46 -8.15 0.80 -11.07
N PRO A 47 -7.48 0.02 -11.94
CA PRO A 47 -7.91 -1.34 -12.22
C PRO A 47 -7.83 -2.25 -10.98
N ASP A 48 -8.76 -3.19 -10.85
CA ASP A 48 -8.83 -4.14 -9.72
C ASP A 48 -7.48 -4.84 -9.42
N ARG A 49 -6.77 -5.22 -10.48
CA ARG A 49 -5.46 -5.88 -10.36
C ARG A 49 -4.39 -4.94 -9.80
N ASP A 50 -4.47 -3.65 -10.13
CA ASP A 50 -3.49 -2.64 -9.76
C ASP A 50 -3.77 -2.21 -8.31
N TRP A 51 -5.04 -2.16 -7.89
CA TRP A 51 -5.41 -2.05 -6.46
C TRP A 51 -4.81 -3.19 -5.62
N LYS A 52 -4.99 -4.45 -6.06
CA LYS A 52 -4.39 -5.61 -5.35
C LYS A 52 -2.86 -5.49 -5.28
N THR A 53 -2.23 -5.01 -6.34
CA THR A 53 -0.78 -4.82 -6.41
C THR A 53 -0.30 -3.72 -5.46
N LEU A 54 -1.02 -2.59 -5.42
CA LEU A 54 -0.76 -1.50 -4.49
C LEU A 54 -0.86 -1.98 -3.03
N CYS A 55 -1.87 -2.78 -2.70
CA CYS A 55 -2.01 -3.34 -1.36
C CYS A 55 -0.80 -4.20 -0.97
N VAL A 56 -0.34 -5.08 -1.86
CA VAL A 56 0.82 -5.94 -1.60
C VAL A 56 2.10 -5.11 -1.42
N ILE A 57 2.32 -4.09 -2.25
CA ILE A 57 3.51 -3.23 -2.16
C ILE A 57 3.48 -2.42 -0.85
N ALA A 58 2.35 -1.79 -0.53
CA ALA A 58 2.21 -1.00 0.69
C ALA A 58 2.46 -1.84 1.94
N LEU A 59 1.91 -3.07 2.02
CA LEU A 59 2.11 -3.98 3.15
C LEU A 59 3.54 -4.56 3.24
N HIS A 60 4.37 -4.37 2.22
CA HIS A 60 5.78 -4.72 2.24
C HIS A 60 6.69 -3.56 2.65
N MET A 61 6.14 -2.37 2.93
CA MET A 61 6.93 -1.24 3.42
C MET A 61 7.50 -1.53 4.82
N ASP A 62 8.66 -1.00 5.12
CA ASP A 62 9.22 -0.98 6.47
C ASP A 62 8.78 0.28 7.24
N THR A 63 9.30 0.46 8.46
CA THR A 63 8.96 1.60 9.33
C THR A 63 9.38 2.96 8.77
N ALA A 64 10.31 2.98 7.81
CA ALA A 64 10.76 4.18 7.12
C ALA A 64 10.02 4.41 5.79
N GLY A 65 8.96 3.63 5.52
CA GLY A 65 8.21 3.66 4.27
C GLY A 65 9.00 3.10 3.08
N GLN A 66 10.12 2.42 3.33
CA GLN A 66 10.93 1.83 2.27
C GLN A 66 10.39 0.45 1.92
N CYS A 67 10.37 0.14 0.62
CA CYS A 67 9.82 -1.12 0.12
C CYS A 67 10.92 -1.89 -0.61
N TYR A 68 11.39 -2.99 -0.02
CA TYR A 68 12.40 -3.88 -0.63
C TYR A 68 11.93 -5.33 -0.81
N PRO A 69 10.69 -5.61 -1.24
CA PRO A 69 10.26 -6.98 -1.45
C PRO A 69 10.96 -7.58 -2.67
N SER A 70 11.38 -8.83 -2.54
CA SER A 70 11.86 -9.58 -3.71
C SER A 70 10.69 -9.83 -4.66
N ARG A 71 10.99 -9.96 -5.97
CA ARG A 71 10.00 -10.33 -6.99
C ARG A 71 9.20 -11.57 -6.60
N ASP A 72 9.85 -12.56 -6.01
CA ASP A 72 9.20 -13.81 -5.60
C ASP A 72 8.30 -13.62 -4.38
N ALA A 73 8.63 -12.71 -3.46
CA ALA A 73 7.75 -12.35 -2.35
C ALA A 73 6.46 -11.71 -2.86
N ILE A 74 6.57 -10.76 -3.79
CA ILE A 74 5.42 -10.09 -4.41
C ILE A 74 4.57 -11.10 -5.20
N ALA A 75 5.22 -11.98 -5.98
CA ALA A 75 4.54 -13.01 -6.76
C ALA A 75 3.73 -13.97 -5.88
N ARG A 76 4.33 -14.43 -4.77
CA ARG A 76 3.64 -15.27 -3.77
C ARG A 76 2.45 -14.54 -3.15
N ALA A 77 2.62 -13.29 -2.72
CA ALA A 77 1.54 -12.51 -2.12
C ALA A 77 0.39 -12.22 -3.10
N LEU A 78 0.72 -12.01 -4.38
CA LEU A 78 -0.27 -11.79 -5.44
C LEU A 78 -0.96 -13.08 -5.91
N GLY A 79 -0.36 -14.25 -5.67
CA GLY A 79 -0.80 -15.55 -6.19
C GLY A 79 -0.55 -15.69 -7.69
N VAL A 80 0.55 -15.14 -8.19
CA VAL A 80 0.91 -15.15 -9.63
C VAL A 80 2.35 -15.64 -9.83
N ASN A 81 2.73 -15.89 -11.07
CA ASN A 81 4.12 -16.21 -11.39
C ASN A 81 5.03 -14.95 -11.31
N PRO A 82 6.36 -15.11 -11.13
CA PRO A 82 7.28 -13.99 -10.97
C PRO A 82 7.34 -13.01 -12.16
N SER A 83 7.18 -13.49 -13.41
CA SER A 83 7.19 -12.61 -14.58
C SER A 83 5.95 -11.70 -14.62
N THR A 84 4.79 -12.23 -14.21
CA THR A 84 3.53 -11.48 -14.08
C THR A 84 3.63 -10.44 -12.96
N ALA A 85 4.25 -10.79 -11.83
CA ALA A 85 4.52 -9.82 -10.77
C ALA A 85 5.42 -8.68 -11.28
N SER A 86 6.51 -9.01 -12.00
CA SER A 86 7.40 -8.01 -12.59
C SER A 86 6.67 -7.06 -13.55
N ALA A 87 5.83 -7.60 -14.43
CA ALA A 87 5.05 -6.81 -15.39
C ALA A 87 4.02 -5.88 -14.72
N ARG A 88 3.56 -6.22 -13.50
CA ARG A 88 2.64 -5.37 -12.73
C ARG A 88 3.34 -4.20 -12.03
N ILE A 89 4.61 -4.36 -11.64
CA ILE A 89 5.36 -3.35 -10.88
C ILE A 89 6.07 -2.36 -11.82
N GLN A 90 6.40 -2.77 -13.05
CA GLN A 90 7.13 -1.95 -14.03
C GLN A 90 6.25 -0.97 -14.84
N ARG A 91 4.94 -0.93 -14.58
CA ARG A 91 4.04 0.04 -15.22
C ARG A 91 4.08 1.39 -14.52
#